data_AF-A0A498AVF3-F1
#
_entry.id   AF-A0A498AVF3-F1
#
_cell.length_a   1.000
_cell.length_b   1.000
_cell.length_c   1.000
_cell.angle_alpha   90.00
_cell.angle_beta   90.00
_cell.angle_gamma   90.00
#
_symmetry.space_group_name_H-M   'P 1'
#
loop_
_entity.id
_entity.type
_entity.pdbx_description
1 polymer ?
#
loop_
_entity_poly.entity_id
_entity_poly.type
_entity_poly.pdbx_seq_one_letter_code
_entity_poly.pdbx_strand_id
1 'polypeptide(L)'
;MPWRPQPMDLAHAPPRYPGHDYRGDGEIVTVRVAGEVVGHLSRKDWTAVGWLPRPDLSEDADTVRVMVQDILRDFARDGRPLVDAWAEVLNHTQHDAPVTAPLDGLAG
;
A
#
# COMPACT_ATOMS: atom_id res chain seq x y z
N MET A 1 38.07 15.82 -26.44
CA MET A 1 37.72 14.94 -25.31
C MET A 1 36.97 13.74 -25.88
N PRO A 2 37.51 12.52 -25.85
CA PRO A 2 36.75 11.36 -26.31
C PRO A 2 35.57 11.10 -25.37
N TRP A 3 34.39 10.90 -25.95
CA TRP A 3 33.14 10.55 -25.27
C TRP A 3 33.35 9.28 -24.44
N ARG A 4 33.26 9.39 -23.10
CA ARG A 4 33.22 8.23 -22.20
C ARG A 4 31.76 7.76 -22.13
N PRO A 5 31.44 6.49 -22.46
CA PRO A 5 30.12 5.95 -22.14
C PRO A 5 29.91 6.04 -20.62
N GLN A 6 28.76 6.57 -20.20
CA GLN A 6 28.40 6.63 -18.78
C GLN A 6 28.48 5.21 -18.19
N PRO A 7 29.26 5.00 -17.12
CA PRO A 7 29.22 3.74 -16.39
C PRO A 7 27.97 3.76 -15.52
N MET A 8 27.06 2.83 -15.82
CA MET A 8 25.82 2.51 -15.10
C MET A 8 24.57 3.22 -15.60
N ASP A 9 23.65 2.36 -16.05
CA ASP A 9 22.23 2.62 -16.21
C ASP A 9 21.68 3.18 -14.89
N LEU A 10 21.24 4.43 -14.87
CA LEU A 10 20.63 5.09 -13.71
C LEU A 10 19.21 4.55 -13.41
N ALA A 11 18.90 3.33 -13.84
CA ALA A 11 17.62 2.68 -13.66
C ALA A 11 17.60 1.78 -12.42
N HIS A 12 18.17 2.22 -11.28
CA HIS A 12 17.82 1.58 -10.00
C HIS A 12 16.47 2.13 -9.55
N ALA A 13 15.40 1.70 -10.24
CA ALA A 13 14.07 1.82 -9.69
C ALA A 13 14.05 0.91 -8.44
N PRO A 14 13.77 1.46 -7.24
CA PRO A 14 13.70 0.63 -6.05
C PRO A 14 12.67 -0.49 -6.28
N PRO A 15 12.83 -1.66 -5.64
CA PRO A 15 11.80 -2.67 -5.67
C PRO A 15 10.50 -2.03 -5.20
N ARG A 16 9.50 -2.06 -6.06
CA ARG A 16 8.12 -1.69 -5.75
C ARG A 16 7.30 -2.95 -5.90
N TYR A 17 6.24 -3.05 -5.12
CA TYR A 17 5.27 -4.10 -5.39
C TYR A 17 4.74 -3.95 -6.82
N PRO A 18 4.45 -5.08 -7.50
CA PRO A 18 3.72 -5.04 -8.76
C PRO A 18 2.47 -4.17 -8.60
N GLY A 19 2.07 -3.48 -9.68
CA GLY A 19 0.85 -2.68 -9.65
C GLY A 19 -0.34 -3.53 -9.19
N HIS A 20 -1.05 -3.07 -8.16
CA HIS A 20 -2.17 -3.81 -7.61
C HIS A 20 -3.32 -3.86 -8.63
N ASP A 21 -3.77 -5.06 -8.97
CA ASP A 21 -4.94 -5.27 -9.83
C ASP A 21 -6.23 -5.16 -9.01
N TYR A 22 -7.00 -4.08 -9.24
CA TYR A 22 -8.26 -3.81 -8.56
C TYR A 22 -9.49 -4.42 -9.24
N ARG A 23 -9.37 -5.54 -9.98
CA ARG A 23 -10.52 -6.17 -10.67
C ARG A 23 -10.98 -7.49 -10.07
N GLY A 24 -12.26 -7.78 -9.93
CA GLY A 24 -12.73 -9.06 -9.36
C GLY A 24 -12.41 -9.21 -7.86
N ASP A 25 -12.57 -10.42 -7.34
CA ASP A 25 -12.58 -10.66 -5.89
C ASP A 25 -11.22 -10.47 -5.22
N GLY A 26 -11.23 -9.84 -4.05
CA GLY A 26 -10.08 -9.70 -3.16
C GLY A 26 -10.51 -9.51 -1.72
N GLU A 27 -9.53 -9.53 -0.82
CA GLU A 27 -9.72 -9.19 0.58
C GLU A 27 -9.45 -7.71 0.80
N ILE A 28 -10.37 -7.07 1.52
CA ILE A 28 -10.34 -5.64 1.83
C ILE A 28 -10.38 -5.47 3.34
N VAL A 29 -9.51 -4.61 3.85
CA VAL A 29 -9.52 -4.13 5.23
C VAL A 29 -9.71 -2.62 5.22
N THR A 30 -10.67 -2.14 6.00
CA THR A 30 -10.93 -0.70 6.15
C THR A 30 -10.14 -0.18 7.35
N VAL A 31 -9.18 0.70 7.10
CA VAL A 31 -8.39 1.37 8.14
C VAL A 31 -9.13 2.60 8.65
N ARG A 32 -9.13 2.79 9.96
CA ARG A 32 -9.89 3.82 10.66
C ARG A 32 -9.07 4.52 11.75
N VAL A 33 -9.52 5.71 12.11
CA VAL A 33 -9.08 6.46 13.30
C VAL A 33 -10.29 7.15 13.90
N ALA A 34 -10.56 6.92 15.19
CA ALA A 34 -11.63 7.62 15.92
C ALA A 34 -13.01 7.60 15.22
N GLY A 35 -13.31 6.55 14.44
CA GLY A 35 -14.54 6.40 13.67
C GLY A 35 -14.48 6.91 12.21
N GLU A 36 -13.49 7.72 11.87
CA GLU A 36 -13.21 8.18 10.50
C GLU A 36 -12.54 7.06 9.69
N VAL A 37 -12.91 6.95 8.40
CA VAL A 37 -12.29 6.01 7.47
C VAL A 37 -11.07 6.66 6.83
N VAL A 38 -9.89 6.11 7.10
CA VAL A 38 -8.61 6.59 6.57
C VAL A 38 -8.38 6.09 5.15
N GLY A 39 -8.75 4.83 4.88
CA GLY A 39 -8.54 4.20 3.58
C GLY A 39 -8.80 2.71 3.58
N HIS A 40 -8.58 2.09 2.43
CA HIS A 40 -8.78 0.67 2.22
C HIS A 40 -7.45 0.01 1.84
N LEU A 41 -7.09 -1.01 2.61
CA LEU A 41 -6.00 -1.93 2.29
C LEU A 41 -6.62 -3.13 1.57
N SER A 42 -6.13 -3.45 0.37
CA SER A 42 -6.68 -4.55 -0.43
C SER A 42 -5.60 -5.51 -0.91
N ARG A 43 -6.00 -6.75 -1.16
CA ARG A 43 -5.16 -7.77 -1.78
C ARG A 43 -6.03 -8.77 -2.53
N LYS A 44 -5.49 -9.38 -3.57
CA LYS A 44 -6.11 -10.57 -4.22
C LYS A 44 -5.49 -11.87 -3.74
N ASP A 45 -4.19 -11.82 -3.54
CA ASP A 45 -3.33 -12.90 -3.11
C ASP A 45 -2.14 -12.28 -2.34
N TRP A 46 -1.13 -13.08 -2.00
CA TRP A 46 0.08 -12.58 -1.36
C TRP A 46 1.13 -12.04 -2.35
N THR A 47 0.73 -11.68 -3.57
CA THR A 47 1.63 -11.17 -4.62
C THR A 47 1.56 -9.66 -4.81
N ALA A 48 0.47 -9.01 -4.42
CA ALA A 48 0.33 -7.55 -4.43
C ALA A 48 -0.55 -7.03 -3.27
N VAL A 49 -0.24 -5.82 -2.81
CA VAL A 49 -1.06 -5.07 -1.84
C VAL A 49 -1.43 -3.69 -2.41
N GLY A 50 -2.67 -3.31 -2.19
CA GLY A 50 -3.28 -2.08 -2.64
C GLY A 50 -3.57 -1.22 -1.44
N TRP A 51 -3.26 0.07 -1.54
CA TRP A 51 -3.59 1.05 -0.51
C TRP A 51 -4.29 2.23 -1.15
N LEU A 52 -5.55 2.42 -0.76
CA LEU A 52 -6.43 3.44 -1.28
C LEU A 52 -6.84 4.38 -0.15
N PRO A 53 -6.05 5.43 0.10
CA PRO A 53 -6.38 6.42 1.11
C PRO A 53 -7.59 7.27 0.67
N ARG A 54 -8.42 7.66 1.63
CA ARG A 54 -9.50 8.61 1.39
C ARG A 54 -8.93 10.04 1.22
N PRO A 55 -9.55 10.87 0.38
CA PRO A 55 -9.27 12.30 0.33
C PRO A 55 -9.90 13.02 1.54
N ASP A 56 -9.49 14.27 1.76
CA ASP A 56 -10.09 15.21 2.72
C ASP A 56 -10.16 14.69 4.18
N LEU A 57 -9.05 14.09 4.63
CA LEU A 57 -8.90 13.55 5.98
C LEU A 57 -8.67 14.63 7.04
N SER A 58 -9.09 14.33 8.28
CA SER A 58 -8.62 15.07 9.45
C SER A 58 -7.09 14.90 9.64
N GLU A 59 -6.46 15.76 10.45
CA GLU A 59 -5.01 15.71 10.71
C GLU A 59 -4.57 14.38 11.35
N ASP A 60 -5.39 13.86 12.28
CA ASP A 60 -5.15 12.56 12.93
C ASP A 60 -5.25 11.40 11.93
N ALA A 61 -6.27 11.43 11.06
CA ALA A 61 -6.45 10.44 10.00
C ALA A 61 -5.35 10.54 8.93
N ASP A 62 -4.88 11.75 8.61
CA ASP A 62 -3.77 11.97 7.67
C ASP A 62 -2.44 11.43 8.21
N THR A 63 -2.21 11.57 9.52
CA THR A 63 -1.05 10.96 10.20
C THR A 63 -1.05 9.44 10.02
N VAL A 64 -2.20 8.78 10.19
CA VAL A 64 -2.31 7.34 9.96
C VAL A 64 -2.19 6.98 8.48
N ARG A 65 -2.73 7.79 7.56
CA ARG A 65 -2.51 7.61 6.13
C ARG A 65 -1.03 7.58 5.77
N VAL A 66 -0.26 8.54 6.29
CA VAL A 66 1.19 8.63 6.06
C VAL A 66 1.91 7.43 6.68
N MET A 67 1.55 7.03 7.90
CA MET A 67 2.12 5.84 8.55
C MET A 67 1.95 4.57 7.71
N VAL A 68 0.74 4.32 7.19
CA VAL A 68 0.48 3.16 6.31
C VAL A 68 1.32 3.25 5.03
N GLN A 69 1.41 4.43 4.41
CA GLN A 69 2.23 4.62 3.21
C GLN A 69 3.71 4.36 3.47
N ASP A 70 4.23 4.82 4.61
CA ASP A 70 5.64 4.64 4.98
C ASP A 70 5.96 3.17 5.26
N ILE A 71 5.10 2.44 5.99
CA ILE A 71 5.26 0.99 6.23
C ILE A 71 5.34 0.25 4.88
N LEU A 72 4.36 0.46 3.99
CA LEU A 72 4.33 -0.22 2.70
C LEU A 72 5.55 0.12 1.83
N ARG A 73 5.98 1.39 1.84
CA ARG A 73 7.14 1.85 1.09
C ARG A 73 8.44 1.26 1.63
N ASP A 74 8.62 1.22 2.94
CA ASP A 74 9.84 0.71 3.57
C ASP A 74 9.98 -0.79 3.36
N PHE A 75 8.89 -1.56 3.50
CA PHE A 75 8.91 -2.99 3.21
C PHE A 75 9.21 -3.28 1.74
N ALA A 76 8.62 -2.51 0.82
CA ALA A 76 8.91 -2.64 -0.61
C ALA A 76 10.40 -2.31 -0.89
N ARG A 77 10.91 -1.20 -0.35
CA ARG A 77 12.31 -0.78 -0.50
C ARG A 77 13.28 -1.86 -0.02
N ASP A 78 12.98 -2.48 1.11
CA ASP A 78 13.86 -3.45 1.77
C ASP A 78 13.66 -4.89 1.25
N GLY A 79 12.78 -5.09 0.24
CA GLY A 79 12.50 -6.39 -0.37
C GLY A 79 11.83 -7.39 0.58
N ARG A 80 11.11 -6.89 1.60
CA ARG A 80 10.47 -7.72 2.62
C ARG A 80 9.16 -8.33 2.10
N PRO A 81 8.74 -9.50 2.63
CA PRO A 81 7.50 -10.15 2.24
C PRO A 81 6.27 -9.25 2.43
N LEU A 82 5.37 -9.28 1.46
CA LEU A 82 4.08 -8.56 1.49
C LEU A 82 3.22 -8.92 2.71
N VAL A 83 3.25 -10.19 3.10
CA VAL A 83 2.51 -10.68 4.27
C VAL A 83 2.94 -9.97 5.54
N ASP A 84 4.22 -9.67 5.68
CA ASP A 84 4.74 -8.98 6.85
C ASP A 84 4.35 -7.50 6.81
N ALA A 85 4.36 -6.86 5.64
CA ALA A 85 3.93 -5.47 5.49
C ALA A 85 2.43 -5.30 5.81
N TRP A 86 1.61 -6.25 5.34
CA TRP A 86 0.18 -6.31 5.64
C TRP A 86 -0.05 -6.45 7.14
N ALA A 87 0.60 -7.42 7.78
CA ALA A 87 0.49 -7.65 9.22
C ALA A 87 0.94 -6.42 10.03
N GLU A 88 2.02 -5.77 9.61
CA GLU A 88 2.54 -4.55 10.26
C GLU A 88 1.50 -3.41 10.22
N VAL A 89 0.88 -3.17 9.06
CA VAL A 89 -0.20 -2.17 8.96
C VAL A 89 -1.35 -2.50 9.91
N LEU A 90 -1.78 -3.76 9.98
CA LEU A 90 -2.86 -4.17 10.88
C LEU A 90 -2.50 -4.04 12.36
N ASN A 91 -1.24 -4.32 12.72
CA ASN A 91 -0.77 -4.18 14.10
C ASN A 91 -0.73 -2.72 14.59
N HIS A 92 -0.54 -1.77 13.67
CA HIS A 92 -0.36 -0.35 13.99
C HIS A 92 -1.60 0.52 13.76
N THR A 93 -2.68 -0.04 13.20
CA THR A 93 -3.87 0.75 12.87
C THR A 93 -5.14 0.16 13.47
N GLN A 94 -6.13 1.01 13.74
CA GLN A 94 -7.49 0.52 13.99
C GLN A 94 -8.10 0.15 12.65
N HIS A 95 -8.75 -1.01 12.56
CA HIS A 95 -9.31 -1.47 11.31
C HIS A 95 -10.52 -2.37 11.53
N ASP A 96 -11.37 -2.46 10.51
CA ASP A 96 -12.48 -3.41 10.48
C ASP A 96 -11.95 -4.83 10.21
N ALA A 97 -12.78 -5.85 10.46
CA ALA A 97 -12.46 -7.21 10.07
C ALA A 97 -12.30 -7.31 8.55
N PRO A 98 -11.39 -8.15 8.03
CA PRO A 98 -11.25 -8.32 6.59
C PRO A 98 -12.53 -8.87 5.96
N VAL A 99 -12.87 -8.35 4.78
CA VAL A 99 -14.02 -8.79 4.00
C VAL A 99 -13.58 -9.20 2.60
N THR A 100 -14.14 -10.29 2.07
CA THR A 100 -13.95 -10.68 0.67
C THR A 100 -15.02 -10.04 -0.19
N ALA A 101 -14.61 -9.20 -1.13
CA ALA A 101 -15.52 -8.51 -2.04
C ALA A 101 -14.84 -8.14 -3.37
N PRO A 102 -15.60 -7.81 -4.42
CA PRO A 102 -15.05 -7.30 -5.67
C PRO A 102 -14.29 -5.99 -5.47
N LEU A 103 -13.09 -5.90 -6.03
CA LEU A 103 -12.25 -4.72 -5.98
C LEU A 103 -12.59 -3.69 -7.07
N ASP A 104 -13.46 -4.04 -8.04
CA ASP A 104 -13.74 -3.24 -9.23
C ASP A 104 -14.26 -1.81 -8.94
N GLY A 105 -14.78 -1.58 -7.72
CA GLY A 105 -15.29 -0.28 -7.28
C GLY A 105 -14.35 0.51 -6.35
N LEU A 106 -13.16 -0.02 -6.04
CA LEU A 106 -12.20 0.61 -5.13
C LEU A 106 -11.29 1.63 -5.83
N ALA A 107 -10.97 1.40 -7.10
CA ALA A 107 -10.25 2.34 -7.95
C ALA A 107 -11.23 3.34 -8.61
N GLY A 108 -11.88 4.16 -7.79
CA GLY A 108 -12.73 5.27 -8.22
C GLY A 108 -11.98 6.59 -8.26
#